data_AF-A0A9P6K963-F1
#
_entry.id   AF-A0A9P6K963-F1
#
_cell.length_a   1.000
_cell.length_b   1.000
_cell.length_c   1.000
_cell.angle_alpha   90.00
_cell.angle_beta   90.00
_cell.angle_gamma   90.00
#
_symmetry.space_group_name_H-M   'P 1'
#
loop_
_entity.id
_entity.type
_entity.pdbx_description
1 polymer ?
#
loop_
_entity_poly.entity_id
_entity_poly.type
_entity_poly.pdbx_seq_one_letter_code
_entity_poly.pdbx_strand_id
1 'polypeptide(L)'
;MLEDIHKVSLPCAKIDYVRDDLTKVGVMHAANNTERYGYEGILLTRPAFYDVLLSRVPAHKILWSKRMLSFNQNKEGVMIRCSDNTTYHGDILIGADGAYSAVRQCLYKSMIQKGLTVPKLDMAPLHFDSHCVIGVTDVLTAEEYPVLAQRTGDFHVIIGKERSIQASSSTVSLLSTNITFL
;
A
#
# COMPACT_ATOMS: atom_id res chain seq x y z
N MET A 1 1.16 -18.04 -5.12
CA MET A 1 0.97 -16.68 -4.58
C MET A 1 0.13 -15.87 -5.53
N LEU A 2 0.52 -15.75 -6.81
CA LEU A 2 -0.29 -15.07 -7.83
C LEU A 2 -1.72 -15.62 -7.92
N GLU A 3 -1.89 -16.95 -7.94
CA GLU A 3 -3.22 -17.58 -7.93
C GLU A 3 -4.09 -17.18 -6.73
N ASP A 4 -3.50 -17.06 -5.54
CA ASP A 4 -4.25 -16.67 -4.33
C ASP A 4 -4.58 -15.17 -4.34
N ILE A 5 -3.71 -14.35 -4.92
CA ILE A 5 -3.99 -12.94 -5.18
C ILE A 5 -5.19 -12.84 -6.14
N HIS A 6 -5.22 -13.65 -7.21
CA HIS A 6 -6.33 -13.66 -8.16
C HIS A 6 -7.66 -14.04 -7.50
N LYS A 7 -7.67 -15.01 -6.57
CA LYS A 7 -8.89 -15.44 -5.84
C LYS A 7 -9.52 -14.32 -5.01
N VAL A 8 -8.72 -13.35 -4.56
CA VAL A 8 -9.20 -12.24 -3.71
C VAL A 8 -9.26 -10.90 -4.46
N SER A 9 -9.17 -10.95 -5.79
CA SER A 9 -9.14 -9.76 -6.65
C SER A 9 -10.21 -9.81 -7.74
N LEU A 10 -10.51 -8.65 -8.31
CA LEU A 10 -11.29 -8.51 -9.53
C LEU A 10 -10.41 -7.95 -10.65
N PRO A 11 -10.56 -8.41 -11.89
CA PRO A 11 -9.94 -7.75 -13.04
C PRO A 11 -10.39 -6.29 -13.12
N CYS A 12 -9.44 -5.38 -13.37
CA CYS A 12 -9.71 -3.98 -13.63
C CYS A 12 -10.08 -3.80 -15.10
N ALA A 13 -11.36 -3.56 -15.41
CA ALA A 13 -11.78 -3.39 -16.80
C ALA A 13 -11.33 -2.03 -17.36
N LYS A 14 -11.51 -0.98 -16.55
CA LYS A 14 -11.29 0.41 -16.96
C LYS A 14 -10.97 1.31 -15.77
N ILE A 15 -10.30 2.39 -16.10
CA ILE A 15 -10.11 3.56 -15.24
C ILE A 15 -10.88 4.72 -15.86
N ASP A 16 -11.95 5.16 -15.20
CA ASP A 16 -12.71 6.33 -15.61
C ASP A 16 -12.09 7.58 -14.96
N TYR A 17 -11.75 8.57 -15.78
CA TYR A 17 -11.34 9.88 -15.31
C TYR A 17 -12.54 10.80 -15.35
N VAL A 18 -12.91 11.34 -14.19
CA VAL A 18 -14.06 12.23 -14.03
C VAL A 18 -13.62 13.51 -13.33
N ARG A 19 -14.35 14.61 -13.54
CA ARG A 19 -14.18 15.83 -12.77
C ARG A 19 -14.86 15.71 -11.39
N ASP A 20 -14.69 16.73 -10.57
CA ASP A 20 -15.35 16.88 -9.26
C ASP A 20 -16.89 16.88 -9.34
N ASP A 21 -17.46 17.29 -10.48
CA ASP A 21 -18.90 17.20 -10.78
C ASP A 21 -19.31 15.88 -11.46
N LEU A 22 -18.43 14.88 -11.44
CA LEU A 22 -18.57 13.57 -12.09
C LEU A 22 -18.69 13.61 -13.62
N THR A 23 -18.48 14.77 -14.26
CA THR A 23 -18.44 14.84 -15.72
C THR A 23 -17.23 14.05 -16.24
N LYS A 24 -17.47 13.22 -17.25
CA LYS A 24 -16.46 12.32 -17.79
C LYS A 24 -15.40 13.10 -18.58
N VAL A 25 -14.14 12.89 -18.21
CA VAL A 25 -12.97 13.44 -18.91
C VAL A 25 -12.44 12.43 -19.92
N GLY A 26 -12.40 11.15 -19.55
CA GLY A 26 -11.87 10.09 -20.42
C GLY A 26 -11.92 8.71 -19.78
N VAL A 27 -11.50 7.70 -20.53
CA VAL A 27 -11.38 6.31 -20.08
C VAL A 27 -10.03 5.78 -20.48
N MET A 28 -9.36 5.10 -19.56
CA MET A 28 -8.28 4.18 -19.90
C MET A 28 -8.80 2.75 -19.75
N HIS A 29 -8.82 2.00 -20.85
CA HIS A 29 -9.12 0.57 -20.78
C HIS A 29 -7.92 -0.15 -20.18
N ALA A 30 -8.12 -0.80 -19.03
CA ALA A 30 -7.07 -1.50 -18.30
C ALA A 30 -6.97 -2.98 -18.71
N ALA A 31 -7.98 -3.48 -19.44
CA ALA A 31 -7.99 -4.81 -20.03
C ALA A 31 -6.93 -4.98 -21.14
N ASN A 32 -6.42 -6.21 -21.30
CA ASN A 32 -5.54 -6.67 -22.40
C ASN A 32 -4.09 -6.16 -22.41
N ASN A 33 -3.52 -5.90 -21.23
CA ASN A 33 -2.11 -5.58 -21.07
C ASN A 33 -1.21 -6.84 -20.89
N THR A 34 -1.77 -8.04 -21.07
CA THR A 34 -1.09 -9.33 -20.82
C THR A 34 0.09 -9.59 -21.74
N GLU A 35 0.02 -9.17 -23.01
CA GLU A 35 1.14 -9.33 -23.95
C GLU A 35 2.39 -8.59 -23.47
N ARG A 36 2.21 -7.41 -22.87
CA ARG A 36 3.31 -6.56 -22.40
C ARG A 36 3.77 -6.89 -20.98
N TYR A 37 2.84 -7.23 -20.08
CA TYR A 37 3.13 -7.34 -18.64
C TYR A 37 2.94 -8.75 -18.08
N GLY A 38 2.45 -9.71 -18.87
CA GLY A 38 2.25 -11.11 -18.49
C GLY A 38 0.97 -11.38 -17.69
N TYR A 39 0.25 -10.34 -17.24
CA TYR A 39 -1.00 -10.44 -16.50
C TYR A 39 -1.85 -9.17 -16.70
N GLU A 40 -3.15 -9.27 -16.43
CA GLU A 40 -4.06 -8.13 -16.44
C GLU A 40 -3.96 -7.30 -15.16
N GLY A 41 -4.36 -6.03 -15.23
CA GLY A 41 -4.51 -5.22 -14.03
C GLY A 41 -5.64 -5.75 -13.15
N ILE A 42 -5.41 -5.81 -11.85
CA ILE A 42 -6.39 -6.31 -10.87
C ILE A 42 -6.64 -5.27 -9.79
N LEU A 43 -7.82 -5.35 -9.17
CA LEU A 43 -8.26 -4.57 -8.03
C LEU A 43 -8.49 -5.52 -6.85
N LEU A 44 -7.95 -5.18 -5.69
CA LEU A 44 -8.13 -5.92 -4.45
C LEU A 44 -8.03 -4.97 -3.27
N THR A 45 -8.62 -5.37 -2.15
CA THR A 45 -8.53 -4.59 -0.91
C THR A 45 -7.19 -4.82 -0.23
N ARG A 46 -6.71 -3.81 0.52
CA ARG A 46 -5.47 -3.91 1.29
C ARG A 46 -5.50 -5.04 2.33
N PRO A 47 -6.58 -5.24 3.11
CA PRO A 47 -6.67 -6.36 4.03
C PRO A 47 -6.52 -7.71 3.32
N ALA A 48 -7.26 -7.94 2.24
CA ALA A 48 -7.16 -9.19 1.49
C ALA A 48 -5.75 -9.45 0.94
N PHE A 49 -5.08 -8.39 0.46
CA PHE A 49 -3.68 -8.51 0.04
C PHE A 49 -2.75 -8.87 1.21
N TYR A 50 -2.92 -8.23 2.37
CA TYR A 50 -2.16 -8.55 3.57
C TYR A 50 -2.40 -9.98 4.05
N ASP A 51 -3.63 -10.46 4.04
CA ASP A 51 -3.95 -11.84 4.43
C ASP A 51 -3.23 -12.86 3.55
N VAL A 52 -3.20 -12.63 2.23
CA VAL A 52 -2.44 -13.48 1.31
C VAL A 52 -0.95 -13.45 1.64
N LEU A 53 -0.35 -12.28 1.89
CA LEU A 53 1.08 -12.19 2.24
C LEU A 53 1.39 -12.85 3.58
N LEU A 54 0.58 -12.58 4.61
CA LEU A 54 0.75 -13.10 5.96
C LEU A 54 0.61 -14.62 5.98
N SER A 55 -0.27 -15.20 5.16
CA SER A 55 -0.39 -16.66 5.03
C SER A 55 0.90 -17.37 4.59
N ARG A 56 1.85 -16.63 4.01
CA ARG A 56 3.13 -17.17 3.52
C ARG A 56 4.29 -16.98 4.48
N VAL A 57 4.08 -16.22 5.55
CA VAL A 57 5.12 -15.92 6.54
C VAL A 57 4.78 -16.66 7.83
N PRO A 58 5.67 -17.51 8.36
CA PRO A 58 5.44 -18.17 9.64
C PRO A 58 5.16 -17.13 10.74
N ALA A 59 4.05 -17.29 11.46
CA ALA A 59 3.58 -16.30 12.43
C ALA A 59 4.63 -15.91 13.48
N HIS A 60 5.46 -16.87 13.93
CA HIS A 60 6.52 -16.63 14.91
C HIS A 60 7.65 -15.70 14.41
N LYS A 61 7.74 -15.45 13.09
CA LYS A 61 8.69 -14.49 12.50
C LYS A 61 8.16 -13.06 12.48
N ILE A 62 6.87 -12.86 12.77
CA ILE A 62 6.23 -11.56 12.76
C ILE A 62 6.05 -11.09 14.20
N LEU A 63 6.73 -10.01 14.55
CA LEU A 63 6.65 -9.40 15.87
C LEU A 63 5.84 -8.11 15.76
N TRP A 64 4.61 -8.15 16.25
CA TRP A 64 3.70 -7.02 16.25
C TRP A 64 4.03 -6.01 17.34
N SER A 65 3.53 -4.79 17.18
CA SER A 65 3.72 -3.69 18.14
C SER A 65 5.19 -3.36 18.42
N LYS A 66 6.10 -3.71 17.50
CA LYS A 66 7.52 -3.39 17.56
C LYS A 66 7.83 -2.16 16.72
N ARG A 67 7.87 -1.00 17.37
CA ARG A 67 8.36 0.24 16.74
C ARG A 67 9.83 0.40 17.04
N MET A 68 10.68 0.35 16.03
CA MET A 68 12.12 0.66 16.17
C MET A 68 12.32 2.14 16.50
N LEU A 69 13.20 2.43 17.46
CA LEU A 69 13.60 3.79 17.83
C LEU A 69 15.02 4.13 17.39
N SER A 70 15.92 3.15 17.45
CA SER A 70 17.32 3.32 17.06
C SER A 70 17.96 1.98 16.74
N PHE A 71 19.12 2.03 16.11
CA PHE A 71 19.98 0.86 15.93
C PHE A 71 21.45 1.23 16.07
N ASN A 72 22.27 0.23 16.37
CA ASN A 72 23.71 0.28 16.29
C ASN A 72 24.19 -0.85 15.37
N GLN A 73 25.21 -0.58 14.55
CA GLN A 73 25.81 -1.59 13.69
C GLN A 73 27.32 -1.65 13.92
N ASN A 74 27.87 -2.85 13.94
CA ASN A 74 29.29 -3.12 14.09
C ASN A 74 29.73 -4.23 13.09
N LYS A 75 30.90 -4.82 13.28
CA LYS A 75 31.41 -5.89 12.42
C LYS A 75 30.66 -7.23 12.59
N GLU A 76 29.92 -7.39 13.68
CA GLU A 76 29.20 -8.61 14.06
C GLU A 76 27.74 -8.57 13.61
N GLY A 77 27.18 -7.39 13.35
CA GLY A 77 25.83 -7.22 12.84
C GLY A 77 25.18 -5.91 13.28
N VAL A 78 23.85 -5.94 13.40
CA VAL A 78 22.99 -4.83 13.79
C VAL A 78 22.20 -5.19 15.03
N MET A 79 22.17 -4.28 16.01
CA MET A 79 21.26 -4.34 17.16
C MET A 79 20.26 -3.21 17.05
N ILE A 80 18.96 -3.54 17.12
CA ILE A 80 17.87 -2.56 17.13
C ILE A 80 17.28 -2.43 18.53
N ARG A 81 16.80 -1.22 18.87
CA ARG A 81 16.05 -0.95 20.10
C ARG A 81 14.64 -0.50 19.76
N CYS A 82 13.65 -1.13 20.40
CA CYS A 82 12.24 -0.88 20.18
C CYS A 82 11.62 0.00 21.29
N SER A 83 10.44 0.56 21.02
CA SER A 83 9.71 1.47 21.92
C SER A 83 9.22 0.82 23.21
N ASP A 84 9.09 -0.51 23.22
CA ASP A 84 8.73 -1.31 24.38
C ASP A 84 9.97 -1.76 25.19
N ASN A 85 11.12 -1.11 24.98
CA ASN A 85 12.42 -1.43 25.55
C ASN A 85 13.01 -2.80 25.17
N THR A 86 12.40 -3.53 24.23
CA THR A 86 13.00 -4.76 23.71
C THR A 86 14.14 -4.47 22.72
N THR A 87 15.06 -5.41 22.60
CA THR A 87 16.21 -5.33 21.67
C THR A 87 16.32 -6.59 20.84
N TYR A 88 16.72 -6.45 19.58
CA TYR A 88 16.91 -7.57 18.66
C TYR A 88 18.26 -7.45 17.95
N HIS A 89 18.88 -8.58 17.67
CA HIS A 89 20.13 -8.70 16.93
C HIS A 89 19.90 -9.40 15.60
N GLY A 90 20.61 -8.99 14.56
CA GLY A 90 20.62 -9.66 13.27
C GLY A 90 21.76 -9.16 12.39
N ASP A 91 22.07 -9.88 11.32
CA ASP A 91 23.20 -9.52 10.45
C ASP A 91 22.88 -8.33 9.54
N ILE A 92 21.62 -8.20 9.12
CA ILE A 92 21.15 -7.20 8.16
C ILE A 92 19.88 -6.54 8.69
N LEU A 93 19.82 -5.21 8.59
CA LEU A 93 18.61 -4.42 8.82
C LEU A 93 18.06 -3.90 7.49
N ILE A 94 16.81 -4.25 7.18
CA ILE A 94 16.10 -3.77 5.99
C ILE A 94 15.07 -2.72 6.43
N GLY A 95 15.22 -1.48 5.93
CA GLY A 95 14.26 -0.40 6.16
C GLY A 95 13.04 -0.50 5.23
N ALA A 96 11.96 -1.08 5.72
CA ALA A 96 10.67 -1.18 5.01
C ALA A 96 9.53 -0.48 5.80
N ASP A 97 9.87 0.55 6.57
CA ASP A 97 9.00 1.27 7.52
C ASP A 97 8.37 2.55 6.95
N GLY A 98 8.28 2.65 5.62
CA GLY A 98 7.49 3.65 4.91
C GLY A 98 8.14 5.03 4.77
N ALA A 99 7.34 6.02 4.32
CA ALA A 99 7.84 7.34 3.94
C ALA A 99 8.49 8.13 5.10
N TYR A 100 8.07 7.84 6.34
CA TYR A 100 8.60 8.44 7.58
C TYR A 100 9.65 7.56 8.28
N SER A 101 10.33 6.70 7.52
CA SER A 101 11.28 5.68 8.00
C SER A 101 12.19 6.16 9.14
N ALA A 102 12.07 5.51 10.30
CA ALA A 102 12.99 5.66 11.42
C ALA A 102 14.37 5.04 11.10
N VAL A 103 14.40 3.97 10.29
CA VAL A 103 15.66 3.36 9.81
C VAL A 103 16.49 4.39 9.03
N ARG A 104 15.90 5.04 8.03
CA ARG A 104 16.56 6.08 7.22
C ARG A 104 17.08 7.22 8.10
N GLN A 105 16.25 7.73 9.00
CA GLN A 105 16.61 8.83 9.91
C GLN A 105 17.80 8.47 10.82
N CYS A 106 17.79 7.27 11.41
CA CYS A 106 18.89 6.80 12.26
C CYS A 106 20.19 6.63 11.47
N LEU A 107 20.11 6.04 10.27
CA LEU A 107 21.26 5.86 9.39
C LEU A 107 21.92 7.19 9.05
N TYR A 108 21.14 8.18 8.61
CA TYR A 108 21.65 9.49 8.22
C TYR A 108 22.21 10.27 9.39
N LYS A 109 21.57 10.20 10.56
CA LYS A 109 22.12 10.78 11.79
C LYS A 109 23.50 10.21 12.11
N SER A 110 23.66 8.89 12.03
CA SER A 110 24.96 8.22 12.25
C SER A 110 26.01 8.61 11.21
N MET A 111 25.62 8.73 9.93
CA MET A 111 26.53 9.17 8.86
C MET A 111 27.03 10.60 9.09
N ILE A 112 26.12 11.52 9.41
CA ILE A 112 26.46 12.93 9.71
C ILE A 112 27.43 13.00 10.90
N GLN A 113 27.17 12.23 11.97
CA GLN A 113 28.06 12.17 13.14
C GLN A 113 29.48 11.65 12.80
N LYS A 114 29.60 10.81 11.76
CA LYS A 114 30.88 10.32 11.24
C LYS A 114 31.52 11.27 10.21
N GLY A 115 30.95 12.46 10.00
CA GLY A 115 31.43 13.44 9.03
C GLY A 115 31.16 13.05 7.57
N LEU A 116 30.22 12.11 7.33
CA LEU A 116 29.83 11.70 5.99
C LEU A 116 28.70 12.58 5.46
N THR A 117 28.79 12.93 4.17
CA THR A 117 27.74 13.68 3.48
C THR A 117 26.54 12.80 3.19
N VAL A 118 25.34 13.31 3.49
CA VAL A 118 24.06 12.69 3.11
C VAL A 118 23.41 13.45 1.95
N PRO A 119 22.68 12.78 1.04
CA PRO A 119 22.00 13.47 -0.05
C PRO A 119 20.98 14.49 0.47
N LYS A 120 21.11 15.76 0.05
CA LYS A 120 20.18 16.83 0.46
C LYS A 120 18.74 16.54 0.04
N LEU A 121 18.55 15.86 -1.11
CA LEU A 121 17.24 15.50 -1.63
C LEU A 121 16.51 14.54 -0.68
N ASP A 122 17.21 13.59 -0.06
CA ASP A 122 16.61 12.63 0.87
C ASP A 122 16.28 13.25 2.24
N MET A 123 16.86 14.42 2.53
CA MET A 123 16.57 15.21 3.72
C MET A 123 15.46 16.24 3.48
N ALA A 124 15.06 16.46 2.23
CA ALA A 124 13.96 17.36 1.89
C ALA A 124 12.64 16.76 2.40
N PRO A 125 11.66 17.62 2.77
CA PRO A 125 10.31 17.14 3.02
C PRO A 125 9.75 16.47 1.76
N LEU A 126 8.76 15.59 1.94
CA LEU A 126 8.04 15.00 0.81
C LEU A 126 7.49 16.14 -0.07
N HIS A 127 7.71 16.03 -1.37
CA HIS A 127 7.31 17.07 -2.34
C HIS A 127 5.79 17.21 -2.50
N PHE A 128 5.03 16.27 -1.95
CA PHE A 128 3.57 16.28 -1.93
C PHE A 128 3.08 15.64 -0.63
N ASP A 129 2.00 16.19 -0.08
CA ASP A 129 1.15 15.52 0.88
C ASP A 129 0.10 14.70 0.11
N SER A 130 -0.21 13.51 0.61
CA SER A 130 -1.33 12.71 0.09
C SER A 130 -2.30 12.47 1.23
N HIS A 131 -3.47 13.08 1.13
CA HIS A 131 -4.57 12.83 2.03
C HIS A 131 -5.42 11.71 1.44
N CYS A 132 -5.27 10.51 2.01
CA CYS A 132 -6.09 9.36 1.65
C CYS A 132 -7.25 9.25 2.63
N VAL A 133 -8.48 9.49 2.14
CA VAL A 133 -9.71 9.17 2.87
C VAL A 133 -10.19 7.82 2.36
N ILE A 134 -10.37 6.87 3.28
CA ILE A 134 -10.80 5.51 2.95
C ILE A 134 -12.23 5.34 3.47
N GLY A 135 -13.15 5.02 2.58
CA GLY A 135 -14.49 4.54 2.91
C GLY A 135 -14.60 3.06 2.56
N VAL A 136 -15.01 2.25 3.52
CA VAL A 136 -15.38 0.84 3.30
C VAL A 136 -16.86 0.73 3.61
N THR A 137 -17.60 0.11 2.70
CA THR A 137 -19.04 -0.16 2.90
C THR A 137 -19.21 -1.52 3.54
N ASP A 138 -20.34 -1.72 4.20
CA ASP A 138 -20.81 -3.07 4.54
C ASP A 138 -21.14 -3.86 3.26
N VAL A 139 -21.47 -5.14 3.40
CA VAL A 139 -21.83 -5.99 2.26
C VAL A 139 -23.03 -5.40 1.52
N LEU A 140 -22.82 -5.04 0.26
CA LEU A 140 -23.86 -4.55 -0.64
C LEU A 140 -24.45 -5.71 -1.45
N THR A 141 -25.73 -5.62 -1.79
CA THR A 141 -26.46 -6.66 -2.53
C THR A 141 -26.61 -6.31 -4.01
N ALA A 142 -26.59 -7.32 -4.89
CA ALA A 142 -26.76 -7.08 -6.32
C ALA A 142 -28.21 -6.68 -6.67
N GLU A 143 -29.16 -7.03 -5.81
CA GLU A 143 -30.56 -6.62 -5.86
C GLU A 143 -30.71 -5.09 -5.75
N GLU A 144 -29.99 -4.46 -4.81
CA GLU A 144 -30.01 -3.01 -4.61
C GLU A 144 -29.01 -2.29 -5.53
N TYR A 145 -27.88 -2.93 -5.83
CA TYR A 145 -26.79 -2.37 -6.62
C TYR A 145 -26.42 -3.31 -7.78
N PRO A 146 -27.13 -3.24 -8.93
CA PRO A 146 -26.90 -4.14 -10.06
C PRO A 146 -25.48 -4.16 -10.61
N VAL A 147 -24.70 -3.08 -10.39
CA VAL A 147 -23.27 -3.00 -10.75
C VAL A 147 -22.43 -4.11 -10.09
N LEU A 148 -22.86 -4.61 -8.93
CA LEU A 148 -22.18 -5.69 -8.21
C LEU A 148 -22.27 -7.04 -8.91
N ALA A 149 -23.21 -7.23 -9.83
CA ALA A 149 -23.31 -8.46 -10.62
C ALA A 149 -22.18 -8.59 -11.67
N GLN A 150 -21.40 -7.54 -11.88
CA GLN A 150 -20.29 -7.54 -12.82
C GLN A 150 -19.11 -8.38 -12.31
N ARG A 151 -18.35 -8.98 -13.23
CA ARG A 151 -17.17 -9.80 -12.92
C ARG A 151 -15.86 -9.00 -12.96
N THR A 152 -15.95 -7.70 -13.09
CA THR A 152 -14.82 -6.76 -13.18
C THR A 152 -15.05 -5.64 -12.20
N GLY A 153 -13.96 -5.08 -11.66
CA GLY A 153 -14.03 -3.88 -10.84
C GLY A 153 -13.83 -2.62 -11.69
N ASP A 154 -14.48 -1.55 -11.25
CA ASP A 154 -14.35 -0.20 -11.81
C ASP A 154 -13.44 0.64 -10.91
N PHE A 155 -12.57 1.46 -11.51
CA PHE A 155 -11.69 2.38 -10.80
C PHE A 155 -11.92 3.80 -11.30
N HIS A 156 -12.13 4.74 -10.39
CA HIS A 156 -12.41 6.14 -10.73
C HIS A 156 -11.28 7.05 -10.26
N VAL A 157 -10.88 7.98 -11.13
CA VAL A 157 -9.97 9.07 -10.77
C VAL A 157 -10.75 10.36 -10.84
N ILE A 158 -10.89 11.03 -9.69
CA ILE A 158 -11.62 12.30 -9.59
C ILE A 158 -10.60 13.44 -9.66
N ILE A 159 -10.67 14.21 -10.73
CA ILE A 159 -9.79 15.34 -10.99
C ILE A 159 -10.44 16.60 -10.41
N GLY A 160 -9.91 17.08 -9.29
CA GLY A 160 -10.32 18.35 -8.69
C GLY A 160 -10.04 19.55 -9.59
N LYS A 161 -10.86 20.61 -9.45
CA LYS A 161 -10.67 21.88 -10.18
C LYS A 161 -9.38 22.60 -9.78
N GLU A 162 -8.96 22.47 -8.52
CA GLU A 162 -7.69 23.02 -8.04
C GLU A 162 -6.54 22.02 -8.21
N ARG A 163 -5.42 22.48 -8.75
CA ARG A 163 -4.21 21.65 -9.00
C ARG A 163 -3.63 20.99 -7.74
N SER A 164 -4.01 21.46 -6.57
CA SER A 164 -3.54 21.04 -5.24
C SER A 164 -4.24 19.80 -4.68
N ILE A 165 -5.39 19.39 -5.22
CA ILE A 165 -6.14 18.23 -4.70
C ILE A 165 -6.48 17.27 -5.83
N GLN A 166 -5.61 16.28 -6.04
CA GLN A 166 -5.96 15.09 -6.82
C GLN A 166 -6.48 14.03 -5.85
N ALA A 167 -7.80 13.81 -5.87
CA ALA A 167 -8.43 12.75 -5.10
C ALA A 167 -8.58 11.50 -5.99
N SER A 168 -7.86 10.44 -5.66
CA SER A 168 -8.18 9.12 -6.23
C SER A 168 -9.20 8.45 -5.32
N SER A 169 -10.34 8.06 -5.89
CA SER A 169 -11.38 7.31 -5.19
C SER A 169 -11.54 5.96 -5.86
N SER A 170 -11.06 4.93 -5.20
CA SER A 170 -11.08 3.57 -5.74
C SER A 170 -12.19 2.79 -5.05
N THR A 171 -13.31 2.60 -5.73
CA THR A 171 -14.37 1.72 -5.23
C THR A 171 -14.08 0.30 -5.70
N VAL A 172 -13.51 -0.52 -4.82
CA VAL A 172 -13.41 -1.97 -5.09
C VAL A 172 -14.61 -2.64 -4.46
N SER A 173 -15.64 -2.86 -5.27
CA SER A 173 -16.83 -3.60 -4.84
C SER A 173 -16.59 -5.10 -4.99
N LEU A 174 -16.08 -5.73 -3.93
CA LEU A 174 -15.98 -7.19 -3.87
C LEU A 174 -17.33 -7.74 -3.40
N LEU A 175 -17.96 -8.58 -4.23
CA LEU A 175 -18.99 -9.49 -3.74
C LEU A 175 -18.36 -10.31 -2.60
N SER A 176 -18.95 -10.21 -1.41
CA SER A 176 -18.46 -10.89 -0.23
C SER A 176 -18.48 -12.40 -0.45
N THR A 177 -17.35 -12.99 -0.80
CA THR A 177 -17.07 -14.36 -0.37
C THR A 177 -16.52 -14.28 1.04
N ASN A 178 -17.45 -14.31 2.01
CA ASN A 178 -17.25 -14.68 3.42
C ASN A 178 -15.95 -14.17 4.07
N ILE A 179 -15.87 -12.88 4.39
CA ILE A 179 -14.89 -12.38 5.37
C ILE A 179 -15.67 -11.97 6.62
N THR A 180 -15.72 -12.89 7.58
CA THR A 180 -16.15 -12.59 8.96
C THR A 180 -14.94 -12.02 9.69
N PHE A 181 -15.04 -10.78 10.17
CA PHE A 181 -14.08 -10.23 11.13
C PHE A 181 -14.46 -10.69 12.54
N LEU A 182 -13.52 -11.35 13.24
CA LEU A 182 -13.52 -11.51 14.69
C LEU A 182 -12.70 -10.39 15.33
#